data_AF-A0A0G0D378-F1
#
_entry.id   AF-A0A0G0D378-F1
#
_cell.length_a   1.000
_cell.length_b   1.000
_cell.length_c   1.000
_cell.angle_alpha   90.00
_cell.angle_beta   90.00
_cell.angle_gamma   90.00
#
_symmetry.space_group_name_H-M   'P 1'
#
loop_
_entity.id
_entity.type
_entity.pdbx_description
1 polymer ?
#
loop_
_entity_poly.entity_id
_entity_poly.type
_entity_poly.pdbx_seq_one_letter_code
_entity_poly.pdbx_strand_id
1 'polypeptide(L)'
;MSPKIIIGYILGVIILMGIIMVVGSKGTITTAKIDDPNRPVATANTTLFNFGKMTNKDIRQKTFEITNTGKSDLFLTQVATSCDCAYVYVTADGTRSPKFTMHAKSAWRGKVAPGEIAQVEVIYEPAINLISN
;
A
#
# COMPACT_ATOMS: atom_id res chain seq x y z
N MET A 1 10.70 -49.94 -8.36
CA MET A 1 9.61 -49.17 -7.70
C MET A 1 8.30 -49.63 -8.32
N SER A 2 7.31 -50.07 -7.53
CA SER A 2 6.09 -50.64 -8.11
C SER A 2 5.26 -49.54 -8.80
N PRO A 3 4.63 -49.81 -9.97
CA PRO A 3 3.84 -48.81 -10.69
C PRO A 3 2.77 -48.15 -9.80
N LYS A 4 2.25 -48.89 -8.82
CA LYS A 4 1.23 -48.45 -7.86
C LYS A 4 1.75 -47.39 -6.87
N ILE A 5 3.02 -47.47 -6.47
CA ILE A 5 3.64 -46.48 -5.56
C ILE A 5 3.90 -45.17 -6.30
N ILE A 6 4.30 -45.24 -7.58
CA ILE A 6 4.53 -44.06 -8.42
C ILE A 6 3.21 -43.32 -8.68
N ILE A 7 2.13 -44.04 -8.98
CA ILE A 7 0.79 -43.47 -9.17
C ILE A 7 0.27 -42.80 -7.89
N GLY A 8 0.44 -43.45 -6.73
CA GLY A 8 0.05 -42.87 -5.45
C GLY A 8 0.80 -41.58 -5.11
N TYR A 9 2.11 -41.54 -5.40
CA TYR A 9 2.93 -40.34 -5.20
C TYR A 9 2.50 -39.19 -6.12
N ILE A 10 2.27 -39.47 -7.42
CA ILE A 10 1.82 -38.46 -8.38
C ILE A 10 0.45 -37.88 -7.97
N LEU A 11 -0.49 -38.73 -7.54
CA LEU A 11 -1.79 -38.27 -7.06
C LEU A 11 -1.68 -37.41 -5.79
N GLY A 12 -0.80 -37.79 -4.86
CA GLY A 12 -0.53 -37.01 -3.65
C GLY A 12 0.05 -35.62 -3.93
N VAL A 13 0.98 -35.52 -4.89
CA VAL A 13 1.58 -34.23 -5.28
C VAL A 13 0.55 -33.32 -5.96
N ILE A 14 -0.34 -33.86 -6.79
CA ILE A 14 -1.41 -33.08 -7.46
C ILE A 14 -2.39 -32.51 -6.42
N ILE A 15 -2.78 -33.30 -5.43
CA ILE A 15 -3.68 -32.85 -4.35
C ILE A 15 -3.00 -31.75 -3.52
N LEU A 16 -1.72 -31.94 -3.16
CA LEU A 16 -0.96 -30.93 -2.40
C LEU A 16 -0.81 -29.63 -3.19
N MET A 17 -0.56 -29.70 -4.49
CA MET A 17 -0.47 -28.54 -5.38
C MET A 17 -1.81 -27.83 -5.54
N GLY A 18 -2.92 -28.57 -5.56
CA GLY A 18 -4.28 -28.00 -5.53
C GLY A 18 -4.58 -27.22 -4.24
N ILE A 19 -4.16 -27.72 -3.08
CA ILE A 19 -4.33 -27.02 -1.79
C ILE A 19 -3.51 -25.72 -1.76
N ILE A 20 -2.28 -25.73 -2.30
CA ILE A 20 -1.42 -24.53 -2.37
C ILE A 20 -2.06 -23.45 -3.25
N MET A 21 -2.75 -23.80 -4.34
CA MET A 21 -3.45 -22.82 -5.17
C MET A 21 -4.67 -22.19 -4.49
N VAL A 22 -5.40 -22.94 -3.64
CA VAL A 22 -6.55 -22.41 -2.90
C VAL A 22 -6.13 -21.41 -1.82
N VAL A 23 -4.99 -21.64 -1.17
CA VAL A 23 -4.46 -20.72 -0.13
C VAL A 23 -3.79 -19.48 -0.76
N GLY A 24 -3.40 -19.55 -2.03
CA GLY A 24 -2.73 -18.47 -2.75
C GLY A 24 -3.63 -17.34 -3.27
N SER A 25 -4.90 -17.26 -2.89
CA SER A 25 -5.82 -16.23 -3.37
C SER A 25 -5.37 -14.84 -2.94
N LYS A 26 -4.74 -14.09 -3.85
CA LYS A 26 -4.49 -12.66 -3.68
C LYS A 26 -5.85 -11.95 -3.66
N GLY A 27 -6.24 -11.44 -2.49
CA GLY A 27 -7.54 -10.77 -2.30
C GLY A 27 -7.77 -9.66 -3.33
N THR A 28 -8.93 -9.72 -4.00
CA THR A 28 -9.39 -8.66 -4.92
C THR A 28 -9.87 -7.47 -4.09
N ILE A 29 -9.20 -6.33 -4.21
CA ILE A 29 -9.71 -5.07 -3.65
C ILE A 29 -10.91 -4.66 -4.49
N THR A 30 -12.09 -4.69 -3.87
CA THR A 30 -13.33 -4.22 -4.50
C THR A 30 -13.64 -2.84 -3.94
N THR A 31 -14.08 -1.91 -4.80
CA THR A 31 -14.54 -0.60 -4.35
C THR A 31 -15.84 -0.75 -3.58
N ALA A 32 -15.86 -0.30 -2.33
CA ALA A 32 -17.07 -0.31 -1.52
C ALA A 32 -18.12 0.65 -2.09
N LYS A 33 -19.40 0.29 -1.97
CA LYS A 33 -20.50 1.20 -2.32
C LYS A 33 -20.60 2.31 -1.28
N ILE A 34 -20.89 3.54 -1.72
CA ILE A 34 -20.90 4.72 -0.84
C ILE A 34 -22.05 4.69 0.17
N ASP A 35 -23.16 4.04 -0.17
CA ASP A 35 -24.36 3.88 0.65
C ASP A 35 -24.28 2.71 1.65
N ASP A 36 -23.25 1.87 1.57
CA ASP A 36 -23.06 0.77 2.51
C ASP A 36 -22.67 1.31 3.90
N PRO A 37 -23.48 1.07 4.96
CA PRO A 37 -23.19 1.53 6.32
C PRO A 37 -21.96 0.85 6.96
N ASN A 38 -21.42 -0.20 6.33
CA ASN A 38 -20.24 -0.93 6.77
C ASN A 38 -18.98 -0.63 5.95
N ARG A 39 -19.02 0.33 5.01
CA ARG A 39 -17.89 0.70 4.16
C ARG A 39 -16.68 1.23 4.96
N PRO A 40 -15.46 1.18 4.40
CA PRO A 40 -14.33 1.90 4.95
C PRO A 40 -14.53 3.41 4.75
N VAL A 41 -14.02 4.21 5.68
CA VAL A 41 -14.09 5.68 5.61
C VAL A 41 -12.72 6.24 5.96
N ALA A 42 -12.08 6.88 4.99
CA ALA A 42 -10.81 7.58 5.21
C ALA A 42 -11.07 9.01 5.66
N THR A 43 -10.47 9.42 6.78
CA THR A 43 -10.52 10.78 7.30
C THR A 43 -9.12 11.29 7.63
N ALA A 44 -8.87 12.57 7.36
CA ALA A 44 -7.62 13.23 7.71
C ALA A 44 -7.93 14.56 8.41
N ASN A 45 -7.28 14.82 9.55
CA ASN A 45 -7.46 16.07 10.30
C ASN A 45 -6.83 17.28 9.60
N THR A 46 -5.86 17.03 8.73
CA THR A 46 -5.18 18.06 7.94
C THR A 46 -4.93 17.51 6.55
N THR A 47 -5.32 18.25 5.53
CA THR A 47 -5.13 17.88 4.11
C THR A 47 -4.24 18.88 3.38
N LEU A 48 -3.92 20.00 4.02
CA LEU A 48 -3.11 21.07 3.45
C LEU A 48 -2.04 21.49 4.44
N PHE A 49 -0.80 21.55 3.98
CA PHE A 49 0.31 22.11 4.71
C PHE A 49 1.17 22.94 3.77
N ASN A 50 1.59 24.13 4.21
CA ASN A 50 2.45 25.00 3.43
C ASN A 50 3.82 25.08 4.12
N PHE A 51 4.86 24.63 3.42
CA PHE A 51 6.25 24.69 3.91
C PHE A 51 6.82 26.11 3.96
N GLY A 52 6.09 27.10 3.42
CA GLY A 52 6.52 28.47 3.32
C GLY A 52 7.60 28.66 2.27
N LYS A 53 8.48 29.65 2.50
CA LYS A 53 9.62 29.90 1.62
C LYS A 53 10.65 28.78 1.77
N MET A 54 11.06 28.22 0.65
CA MET A 54 12.12 27.23 0.57
C MET A 54 13.10 27.58 -0.54
N THR A 55 14.34 27.14 -0.38
CA THR A 55 15.37 27.18 -1.42
C THR A 55 15.44 25.85 -2.15
N ASN A 56 16.08 25.82 -3.32
CA ASN A 56 16.28 24.58 -4.07
C ASN A 56 17.12 23.53 -3.34
N LYS A 57 17.86 23.92 -2.29
CA LYS A 57 18.68 23.02 -1.47
C LYS A 57 17.93 22.47 -0.26
N ASP A 58 16.75 23.01 0.04
CA ASP A 58 16.00 22.62 1.21
C ASP A 58 15.30 21.28 0.97
N ILE A 59 15.37 20.39 1.95
CA ILE A 59 14.52 19.20 2.01
C ILE A 59 13.61 19.37 3.21
N ARG A 60 12.30 19.26 3.00
CA ARG A 60 11.32 19.34 4.09
C ARG A 60 10.34 18.21 4.01
N GLN A 61 9.84 17.80 5.18
CA GLN A 61 8.90 16.71 5.30
C GLN A 61 7.70 17.09 6.16
N LYS A 62 6.56 16.48 5.86
CA LYS A 62 5.34 16.56 6.65
C LYS A 62 4.69 15.20 6.68
N THR A 63 4.41 14.72 7.88
CA THR A 63 3.58 13.52 8.07
C THR A 63 2.13 13.93 8.23
N PHE A 64 1.27 13.27 7.46
CA PHE A 64 -0.18 13.34 7.56
C PHE A 64 -0.70 12.02 8.12
N GLU A 65 -1.83 12.08 8.81
CA GLU A 65 -2.49 10.91 9.37
C GLU A 65 -3.80 10.66 8.62
N ILE A 66 -3.95 9.43 8.14
CA ILE A 66 -5.19 8.93 7.58
C ILE A 66 -5.77 7.93 8.57
N THR A 67 -6.92 8.25 9.14
CA THR A 67 -7.65 7.36 10.04
C THR A 67 -8.74 6.62 9.28
N ASN A 68 -8.90 5.32 9.53
CA ASN A 68 -10.08 4.59 9.09
C ASN A 68 -11.19 4.74 10.14
N THR A 69 -12.15 5.62 9.89
CA THR A 69 -13.33 5.83 10.75
C THR A 69 -14.54 4.99 10.32
N GLY A 70 -14.36 4.11 9.33
CA GLY A 70 -15.38 3.19 8.85
C GLY A 70 -15.49 1.92 9.70
N LYS A 71 -16.15 0.91 9.15
CA LYS A 71 -16.39 -0.38 9.84
C LYS A 71 -15.74 -1.59 9.17
N SER A 72 -15.04 -1.40 8.06
CA SER A 72 -14.29 -2.42 7.36
C SER A 72 -12.89 -1.93 7.01
N ASP A 73 -12.00 -2.85 6.64
CA ASP A 73 -10.62 -2.56 6.29
C ASP A 73 -10.51 -1.54 5.15
N LEU A 74 -9.74 -0.48 5.38
CA LEU A 74 -9.37 0.50 4.37
C LEU A 74 -8.05 0.07 3.72
N PHE A 75 -8.05 -0.06 2.40
CA PHE A 75 -6.82 -0.34 1.65
C PHE A 75 -6.32 0.91 0.92
N LEU A 76 -5.14 1.39 1.31
CA LEU A 76 -4.40 2.44 0.63
C LEU A 76 -3.65 1.84 -0.56
N THR A 77 -3.96 2.33 -1.76
CA THR A 77 -3.38 1.85 -3.02
C THR A 77 -3.14 3.02 -3.96
N GLN A 78 -2.34 2.79 -5.01
CA GLN A 78 -2.09 3.77 -6.08
C GLN A 78 -1.61 5.14 -5.56
N VAL A 79 -0.78 5.13 -4.52
CA VAL A 79 -0.20 6.35 -3.94
C VAL A 79 0.82 6.92 -4.92
N ALA A 80 0.66 8.18 -5.30
CA ALA A 80 1.52 8.89 -6.25
C ALA A 80 1.61 10.38 -5.91
N THR A 81 2.67 11.03 -6.40
CA THR A 81 2.84 12.49 -6.31
C THR A 81 2.60 13.15 -7.66
N SER A 82 2.33 14.46 -7.68
CA SER A 82 2.12 15.22 -8.93
C SER A 82 3.41 15.71 -9.60
N CYS A 83 4.56 15.56 -8.93
CA CYS A 83 5.88 16.00 -9.37
C CYS A 83 6.94 15.07 -8.77
N ASP A 84 8.01 14.78 -9.52
CA ASP A 84 9.15 14.00 -9.00
C ASP A 84 10.00 14.76 -7.96
N CYS A 85 9.73 16.06 -7.77
CA CYS A 85 10.26 16.88 -6.68
C CYS A 85 9.64 16.55 -5.30
N ALA A 86 8.66 15.65 -5.25
CA ALA A 86 8.10 15.14 -4.01
C ALA A 86 8.00 13.61 -4.07
N TYR A 87 8.21 12.98 -2.91
CA TYR A 87 8.00 11.55 -2.75
C TYR A 87 7.35 11.23 -1.41
N VAL A 88 6.72 10.06 -1.36
CA VAL A 88 5.90 9.65 -0.23
C VAL A 88 6.29 8.26 0.24
N TYR A 89 6.28 8.08 1.56
CA TYR A 89 6.21 6.77 2.20
C TYR A 89 4.92 6.68 3.01
N VAL A 90 4.28 5.51 2.97
CA VAL A 90 3.10 5.22 3.77
C VAL A 90 3.42 4.10 4.74
N THR A 91 3.13 4.30 6.01
CA THR A 91 3.21 3.26 7.04
C THR A 91 1.80 2.88 7.46
N ALA A 92 1.45 1.61 7.27
CA ALA A 92 0.14 1.03 7.62
C ALA A 92 0.37 -0.39 8.15
N ASP A 93 -0.35 -0.79 9.20
CA ASP A 93 -0.18 -2.11 9.87
C ASP A 93 1.31 -2.41 10.19
N GLY A 94 1.99 -1.40 10.76
CA GLY A 94 3.43 -1.46 11.10
C GLY A 94 4.39 -1.56 9.90
N THR A 95 3.88 -1.63 8.67
CA THR A 95 4.69 -1.87 7.47
C THR A 95 4.85 -0.59 6.66
N ARG A 96 6.10 -0.20 6.40
CA ARG A 96 6.45 0.94 5.54
C ARG A 96 6.41 0.54 4.07
N SER A 97 5.85 1.41 3.24
CA SER A 97 5.78 1.22 1.79
C SER A 97 7.13 1.43 1.10
N PRO A 98 7.25 1.03 -0.17
CA PRO A 98 8.28 1.57 -1.08
C PRO A 98 8.15 3.09 -1.23
N LYS A 99 9.18 3.72 -1.81
CA LYS A 99 9.15 5.13 -2.21
C LYS A 99 8.15 5.32 -3.36
N PHE A 100 7.17 6.20 -3.15
CA PHE A 100 6.22 6.61 -4.20
C PHE A 100 6.62 7.96 -4.79
N THR A 101 6.60 8.06 -6.12
CA THR A 101 6.83 9.30 -6.88
C THR A 101 5.77 9.41 -7.98
N MET A 102 5.89 10.38 -8.89
CA MET A 102 4.93 10.60 -9.97
C MET A 102 4.82 9.42 -10.95
N HIS A 103 5.94 8.73 -11.20
CA HIS A 103 6.02 7.63 -12.17
C HIS A 103 6.10 6.25 -11.53
N ALA A 104 6.16 6.17 -10.20
CA ALA A 104 6.31 4.91 -9.48
C ALA A 104 5.03 4.08 -9.57
N LYS A 105 5.08 2.95 -10.28
CA LYS A 105 4.04 1.92 -10.22
C LYS A 105 4.36 0.98 -9.07
N SER A 106 3.38 0.69 -8.23
CA SER A 106 3.56 -0.23 -7.11
C SER A 106 2.36 -1.14 -6.93
N ALA A 107 2.64 -2.41 -6.61
CA ALA A 107 1.64 -3.39 -6.20
C ALA A 107 1.37 -3.35 -4.68
N TRP A 108 2.02 -2.44 -3.95
CA TRP A 108 1.86 -2.29 -2.51
C TRP A 108 0.43 -1.90 -2.15
N ARG A 109 -0.05 -2.47 -1.04
CA ARG A 109 -1.37 -2.24 -0.47
C ARG A 109 -1.20 -2.08 1.03
N GLY A 110 -1.53 -0.91 1.56
CA GLY A 110 -1.55 -0.66 3.00
C GLY A 110 -2.92 -0.94 3.55
N LYS A 111 -3.07 -1.95 4.40
CA LYS A 111 -4.31 -2.19 5.13
C LYS A 111 -4.34 -1.29 6.38
N VAL A 112 -5.47 -0.66 6.63
CA VAL A 112 -5.74 0.14 7.84
C VAL A 112 -7.04 -0.39 8.43
N ALA A 113 -6.96 -1.10 9.55
CA ALA A 113 -8.16 -1.66 10.18
C ALA A 113 -9.05 -0.55 10.74
N PRO A 114 -10.35 -0.80 10.99
CA PRO A 114 -11.23 0.18 11.64
C PRO A 114 -10.64 0.73 12.94
N GLY A 115 -10.59 2.06 13.06
CA GLY A 115 -10.00 2.77 14.20
C GLY A 115 -8.49 2.97 14.12
N GLU A 116 -7.78 2.35 13.18
CA GLU A 116 -6.34 2.51 13.01
C GLU A 116 -5.97 3.72 12.16
N ILE A 117 -4.69 4.08 12.27
CA ILE A 117 -4.09 5.23 11.61
C ILE A 117 -2.95 4.75 10.71
N ALA A 118 -2.99 5.18 9.45
CA ALA A 118 -1.83 5.17 8.57
C ALA A 118 -1.12 6.52 8.60
N GLN A 119 0.22 6.49 8.59
CA GLN A 119 1.05 7.67 8.48
C GLN A 119 1.52 7.83 7.04
N VAL A 120 1.30 9.01 6.47
CA VAL A 120 1.73 9.40 5.13
C VAL A 120 2.82 10.44 5.27
N GLU A 121 4.08 10.02 5.16
CA GLU A 121 5.24 10.90 5.20
C GLU A 121 5.46 11.46 3.79
N VAL A 122 5.23 12.76 3.63
CA VAL A 122 5.47 13.48 2.38
C VAL A 122 6.79 14.23 2.51
N ILE A 123 7.71 13.99 1.60
CA ILE A 123 9.00 14.67 1.52
C ILE A 123 9.01 15.50 0.24
N TYR A 124 9.33 16.79 0.38
CA TYR A 124 9.56 17.71 -0.72
C TYR A 124 11.05 17.99 -0.83
N GLU A 125 11.61 17.63 -1.98
CA GLU A 125 13.02 17.74 -2.35
C GLU A 125 13.08 18.35 -3.77
N PRO A 126 13.09 19.69 -3.89
CA PRO A 126 13.06 20.39 -5.18
C PRO A 126 14.36 20.27 -5.97
N ALA A 127 15.48 19.99 -5.29
CA ALA A 127 16.69 19.59 -5.98
C ALA A 127 16.45 18.25 -6.67
N ILE A 128 16.41 18.27 -8.00
CA ILE A 128 16.51 17.05 -8.80
C ILE A 128 17.98 16.61 -8.71
N ASN A 129 18.35 15.97 -7.61
CA ASN A 129 19.63 15.27 -7.55
C ASN A 129 19.52 14.09 -8.52
N LEU A 130 20.11 14.25 -9.70
CA LEU A 130 20.33 13.21 -10.69
C LEU A 130 21.27 12.16 -10.10
N ILE A 131 20.74 11.33 -9.20
CA ILE A 131 21.40 10.10 -8.78
C ILE A 131 20.35 9.01 -8.87
N SER A 132 20.08 8.64 -10.13
CA SER A 132 19.81 7.25 -10.44
C SER A 132 20.99 6.42 -9.94
N ASN A 133 20.75 5.52 -9.00
CA ASN A 133 21.55 4.31 -8.87
C ASN A 133 20.61 3.17 -8.49
#